data_AF-A0A7C5U238-F1
#
_entry.id   AF-A0A7C5U238-F1
#
_cell.length_a   1.000
_cell.length_b   1.000
_cell.length_c   1.000
_cell.angle_alpha   90.00
_cell.angle_beta   90.00
_cell.angle_gamma   90.00
#
_symmetry.space_group_name_H-M   'P 1'
#
loop_
_entity.id
_entity.type
_entity.pdbx_description
1 polymer ?
#
loop_
_entity_poly.entity_id
_entity_poly.type
_entity_poly.pdbx_seq_one_letter_code
_entity_poly.pdbx_strand_id
1 'polypeptide(L)' 'MSVCRVYRRVVESAVNLLREHYGLDYYVEIVGRGVSGDISRRIDVVVEDYIVEQISS' A
#
# COMPACT_ATOMS: atom_id res chain seq x y z
N MET A 1 5.60 17.40 -11.89
CA MET A 1 6.67 16.87 -11.00
C MET A 1 7.57 15.95 -11.82
N SER A 2 8.88 15.88 -11.52
CA SER A 2 9.73 14.83 -12.09
C SER A 2 9.25 13.46 -11.60
N VAL A 3 9.20 12.46 -12.49
CA VAL A 3 8.85 11.06 -12.20
C VAL A 3 9.57 10.55 -10.95
N CYS A 4 10.86 10.86 -10.79
CA CYS A 4 11.65 10.43 -9.63
C CYS A 4 11.12 10.99 -8.30
N ARG A 5 10.52 12.19 -8.29
CA ARG A 5 9.93 12.78 -7.08
C ARG A 5 8.61 12.11 -6.72
N VAL A 6 7.81 11.74 -7.72
CA VAL A 6 6.54 11.02 -7.50
C VAL A 6 6.84 9.64 -6.92
N TYR A 7 7.76 8.88 -7.52
CA TYR A 7 8.19 7.58 -6.99
C TYR A 7 8.72 7.67 -5.56
N ARG A 8 9.55 8.68 -5.27
CA ARG A 8 10.07 8.87 -3.91
C ARG A 8 8.93 9.08 -2.91
N ARG A 9 7.98 9.95 -3.22
CA ARG A 9 6.82 10.20 -2.35
C ARG A 9 6.01 8.92 -2.11
N VAL A 10 5.70 8.19 -3.18
CA VAL A 10 4.96 6.92 -3.11
C VAL A 10 5.67 5.92 -2.18
N VAL A 11 6.97 5.72 -2.36
CA VAL A 11 7.76 4.78 -1.55
C VAL A 11 7.83 5.24 -0.09
N GLU A 12 8.13 6.52 0.17
CA GLU A 12 8.22 7.05 1.53
C GLU A 12 6.89 6.91 2.28
N SER A 13 5.77 7.24 1.63
CA SER A 13 4.46 7.10 2.27
C SER A 13 4.06 5.65 2.49
N ALA A 14 4.30 4.76 1.52
CA ALA A 14 4.01 3.33 1.67
C ALA A 14 4.81 2.72 2.84
N VAL A 15 6.10 3.06 2.96
CA VAL A 15 6.95 2.58 4.07
C VAL A 15 6.43 3.04 5.42
N ASN A 16 5.98 4.30 5.53
CA ASN A 16 5.44 4.80 6.79
C ASN A 16 4.15 4.06 7.18
N LEU A 17 3.25 3.84 6.23
CA LEU A 17 1.97 3.16 6.47
C LEU A 17 2.17 1.68 6.84
N LEU A 18 3.10 1.00 6.15
CA LEU A 18 3.49 -0.38 6.48
C LEU A 18 4.11 -0.48 7.89
N ARG A 19 4.91 0.50 8.30
CA ARG A 19 5.51 0.54 9.64
C ARG A 19 4.49 0.80 10.72
N GLU A 20 3.55 1.71 10.48
CA GLU A 20 2.47 2.04 11.42
C GLU A 20 1.60 0.83 11.76
N HIS A 21 1.36 -0.04 10.77
CA HIS A 21 0.50 -1.21 10.93
C HIS A 21 1.27 -2.52 11.13
N TYR A 22 2.60 -2.46 11.30
CA TYR A 22 3.43 -3.64 11.43
C TYR A 22 3.09 -4.45 12.68
N GLY A 23 2.82 -5.75 12.50
CA GLY A 23 2.51 -6.67 13.59
C GLY A 23 1.07 -6.58 14.14
N LEU A 24 0.19 -5.80 13.51
CA LEU A 24 -1.22 -5.76 13.86
C LEU A 24 -2.00 -6.83 13.09
N ASP A 25 -2.54 -7.83 13.81
CA ASP A 25 -3.23 -8.98 13.22
C ASP A 25 -4.35 -8.60 12.23
N TYR A 26 -5.08 -7.52 12.52
CA TYR A 26 -6.13 -6.99 11.65
C TYR A 26 -5.66 -6.71 10.22
N TYR A 27 -4.42 -6.21 10.07
CA TYR A 27 -3.86 -5.83 8.78
C TYR A 27 -3.22 -7.01 8.02
N VAL A 28 -2.94 -8.12 8.71
CA VAL A 28 -2.39 -9.35 8.12
C VAL A 28 -3.49 -10.28 7.58
N GLU A 29 -4.75 -10.02 7.96
CA GLU A 29 -5.91 -10.78 7.52
C GLU A 29 -5.99 -10.87 5.99
N ILE A 30 -6.20 -12.09 5.49
CA ILE A 30 -6.41 -12.36 4.07
C ILE A 30 -7.81 -11.89 3.70
N VAL A 31 -7.91 -10.91 2.80
CA VAL A 31 -9.18 -10.34 2.34
C VAL A 31 -9.59 -10.83 0.97
N GLY A 32 -8.68 -11.46 0.23
CA GLY A 32 -9.01 -12.03 -1.08
C GLY A 32 -7.79 -12.53 -1.84
N ARG A 33 -7.94 -12.53 -3.17
CA ARG A 33 -6.84 -12.80 -4.10
C ARG A 33 -6.74 -11.68 -5.11
N GLY A 34 -5.52 -11.30 -5.44
CA GLY A 34 -5.23 -10.35 -6.52
C GLY A 34 -5.56 -10.96 -7.89
N VAL A 35 -5.53 -10.11 -8.93
CA VAL A 35 -5.78 -10.52 -10.32
C VAL A 35 -4.77 -11.59 -10.78
N SER A 36 -3.57 -11.59 -10.21
CA SER A 36 -2.54 -12.60 -10.48
C SER A 36 -2.73 -13.92 -9.72
N GLY A 37 -3.76 -14.01 -8.87
CA GLY A 37 -4.08 -15.18 -8.05
C GLY A 37 -3.32 -15.26 -6.73
N ASP A 38 -2.49 -14.25 -6.44
CA ASP A 38 -1.75 -14.05 -5.21
C ASP A 38 -2.68 -13.70 -4.03
N ILE A 39 -2.24 -14.02 -2.81
CA ILE A 39 -2.98 -13.71 -1.60
C ILE A 39 -2.93 -12.21 -1.37
N SER A 40 -4.10 -11.57 -1.32
CA SER A 40 -4.23 -10.17 -0.93
C SER A 40 -4.61 -10.08 0.54
N ARG A 41 -3.79 -9.39 1.31
CA ARG A 41 -4.04 -9.06 2.72
C ARG A 41 -4.64 -7.67 2.81
N ARG A 42 -5.29 -7.39 3.93
CA ARG A 42 -5.89 -6.08 4.19
C ARG A 42 -4.89 -4.94 4.03
N ILE A 43 -3.66 -5.12 4.49
CA ILE A 43 -2.61 -4.10 4.34
C ILE A 43 -2.28 -3.78 2.87
N ASP A 44 -2.35 -4.78 1.98
CA ASP A 44 -2.05 -4.60 0.57
C ASP A 44 -3.08 -3.64 -0.05
N VAL A 45 -4.37 -3.86 0.24
CA VAL A 45 -5.48 -2.99 -0.22
C VAL A 45 -5.34 -1.56 0.31
N VAL A 46 -5.06 -1.40 1.62
CA VAL A 46 -4.93 -0.06 2.23
C VAL A 46 -3.76 0.72 1.62
N VAL A 47 -2.62 0.05 1.38
CA VAL A 47 -1.46 0.69 0.76
C VAL A 47 -1.75 1.05 -0.70
N GLU A 48 -2.40 0.17 -1.45
CA GLU A 48 -2.78 0.42 -2.84
C GLU A 48 -3.72 1.63 -2.96
N ASP A 49 -4.81 1.65 -2.18
CA ASP A 49 -5.78 2.75 -2.17
C ASP A 49 -5.10 4.09 -1.84
N TYR A 50 -4.27 4.09 -0.79
CA TYR A 50 -3.50 5.29 -0.40
C TYR A 50 -2.58 5.78 -1.53
N ILE A 51 -1.86 4.86 -2.20
CA ILE A 51 -0.96 5.23 -3.31
C ILE A 51 -1.76 5.80 -4.49
N VAL A 52 -2.90 5.21 -4.83
CA VAL A 52 -3.77 5.71 -5.90
C VAL A 52 -4.25 7.13 -5.62
N GLU A 53 -4.66 7.42 -4.37
CA GLU A 53 -5.06 8.77 -3.95
C GLU A 53 -3.92 9.79 -4.08
N GLN A 54 -2.70 9.42 -3.69
CA GLN A 54 -1.52 10.30 -3.79
C GLN A 54 -1.09 10.60 -5.22
N ILE A 55 -1.33 9.69 -6.17
CA ILE A 55 -1.01 9.88 -7.59
C ILE A 55 -2.11 10.69 -8.29
N SER A 56 -3.36 10.53 -7.85
CA SER A 56 -4.52 11.21 -8.44
C SER A 56 -4.67 12.67 -8.00
N SER A 57 -3.97 13.07 -6.93
CA SER A 57 -3.99 14.42 -6.33
C SER A 57 -2.84 15.31 -6.82
#